data_AF-A0A2M9D3Q0-F1
#
_entry.id   AF-A0A2M9D3Q0-F1
#
_cell.length_a   1.000
_cell.length_b   1.000
_cell.length_c   1.000
_cell.angle_alpha   90.00
_cell.angle_beta   90.00
_cell.angle_gamma   90.00
#
_symmetry.space_group_name_H-M   'P 1'
#
loop_
_entity.id
_entity.type
_entity.pdbx_description
1 polymer ?
#
loop_
_entity_poly.entity_id
_entity_poly.type
_entity_poly.pdbx_seq_one_letter_code
_entity_poly.pdbx_strand_id
1 'polypeptide(L)'
;MIALPLTSAQFARWAIAAFLSSALLGANQYLFGSYGAIGTPPAEFPVLVTVVGAAVGVFAIVLLAFAAVMTGFAILAAWSTRSQLAREATAETVEDRRYTLDPSATAPLSRRTRLLISAGAVLAMMAVVTIGILNIYIWNPLAKAPGLTLDEIYAAMTAAGELGPDPLPWIWAIFWALVALAFAGLTALPTFANIITIRGMLIINFVILSVAIFFHWFAGFSMGMGLADTFFVSGADAAGPGMLLSIAGQLFAVAALFLAIAPKRTNAGRLPEQTTRVVTN
;
A
#
# COMPACT_ATOMS: atom_id res chain seq x y z
N MET A 1 -20.23 3.35 29.68
CA MET A 1 -18.86 3.33 29.09
C MET A 1 -18.61 1.94 28.54
N ILE A 2 -18.60 1.79 27.22
CA ILE A 2 -18.34 0.49 26.58
C ILE A 2 -16.82 0.34 26.47
N ALA A 3 -16.24 -0.53 27.27
CA ALA A 3 -14.83 -0.89 27.16
C ALA A 3 -14.59 -1.56 25.81
N LEU A 4 -13.86 -0.89 24.92
CA LEU A 4 -13.39 -1.52 23.69
C LEU A 4 -12.50 -2.71 24.06
N PRO A 5 -12.66 -3.89 23.45
CA PRO A 5 -11.79 -5.02 23.71
C PRO A 5 -10.34 -4.63 23.39
N LEU A 6 -9.44 -4.90 24.35
CA LEU A 6 -8.01 -4.52 24.38
C LEU A 6 -7.26 -4.75 23.05
N THR A 7 -7.70 -5.72 22.25
CA THR A 7 -7.10 -6.11 20.98
C THR A 7 -7.30 -5.08 19.86
N SER A 8 -8.45 -4.41 19.82
CA SER A 8 -8.76 -3.40 18.79
C SER A 8 -8.00 -2.09 19.01
N ALA A 9 -7.82 -1.70 20.27
CA ALA A 9 -7.00 -0.55 20.66
C ALA A 9 -5.50 -0.80 20.41
N GLN A 10 -5.03 -2.04 20.60
CA GLN A 10 -3.66 -2.41 20.27
C GLN A 10 -3.38 -2.37 18.77
N PHE A 11 -4.29 -2.88 17.93
CA PHE A 11 -4.11 -2.83 16.48
C PHE A 11 -4.05 -1.39 15.94
N ALA A 12 -4.93 -0.51 16.43
CA ALA A 12 -4.90 0.92 16.08
C ALA A 12 -3.58 1.58 16.52
N ARG A 13 -3.05 1.24 17.70
CA ARG A 13 -1.75 1.74 18.18
C ARG A 13 -0.58 1.28 17.31
N TRP A 14 -0.57 0.02 16.88
CA TRP A 14 0.47 -0.49 15.98
C TRP A 14 0.38 0.10 14.57
N ALA A 15 -0.84 0.30 14.04
CA ALA A 15 -1.04 0.95 12.75
C ALA A 15 -0.61 2.43 12.77
N ILE A 16 -0.92 3.16 13.84
CA ILE A 16 -0.46 4.53 14.06
C ILE A 16 1.07 4.56 14.22
N ALA A 17 1.65 3.65 14.99
CA ALA A 17 3.10 3.56 15.15
C ALA A 17 3.80 3.25 13.82
N ALA A 18 3.28 2.33 13.02
CA ALA A 18 3.82 2.00 11.70
C ALA A 18 3.71 3.18 10.71
N PHE A 19 2.58 3.89 10.72
CA PHE A 19 2.36 5.09 9.90
C PHE A 19 3.28 6.25 10.31
N LEU A 20 3.43 6.50 11.61
CA LEU A 20 4.36 7.51 12.12
C LEU A 20 5.80 7.13 11.83
N SER A 21 6.17 5.85 11.96
CA SER A 21 7.51 5.36 11.60
C SER A 21 7.78 5.49 10.10
N SER A 22 6.81 5.22 9.23
CA SER A 22 7.00 5.40 7.77
C SER A 22 7.04 6.87 7.37
N ALA A 23 6.23 7.72 8.00
CA ALA A 23 6.28 9.17 7.80
C ALA A 23 7.61 9.77 8.30
N LEU A 24 8.12 9.30 9.45
CA LEU A 24 9.42 9.69 9.98
C LEU A 24 10.56 9.18 9.10
N LEU A 25 10.48 7.96 8.56
CA LEU A 25 11.47 7.42 7.62
C LEU A 25 11.45 8.14 6.27
N GLY A 26 10.27 8.46 5.74
CA GLY A 26 10.10 9.24 4.51
C GLY A 26 10.57 10.69 4.67
N ALA A 27 10.25 11.33 5.80
CA ALA A 27 10.82 12.62 6.17
C ALA A 27 12.33 12.54 6.34
N ASN A 28 12.86 11.43 6.87
CA ASN A 28 14.30 11.18 6.96
C ASN A 28 14.95 11.11 5.60
N GLN A 29 14.36 10.44 4.62
CA GLN A 29 14.94 10.37 3.27
C GLN A 29 14.89 11.72 2.55
N TYR A 30 13.83 12.51 2.77
CA TYR A 30 13.74 13.87 2.24
C TYR A 30 14.78 14.80 2.90
N LEU A 31 14.96 14.69 4.22
CA LEU A 31 15.93 15.50 4.97
C LEU A 31 17.37 15.06 4.69
N PHE A 32 17.68 13.76 4.74
CA PHE A 32 19.04 13.26 4.51
C PHE A 32 19.45 13.19 3.04
N GLY A 33 18.52 13.05 2.10
CA GLY A 33 18.79 13.26 0.67
C GLY A 33 19.16 14.71 0.35
N SER A 34 18.68 15.68 1.15
CA SER A 34 19.04 17.09 1.02
C SER A 34 20.38 17.47 1.70
N TYR A 35 20.92 16.63 2.60
CA TYR A 35 22.22 16.89 3.26
C TYR A 35 23.44 16.62 2.36
N GLY A 36 23.27 15.95 1.21
CA GLY A 36 24.33 15.80 0.20
C GLY A 36 24.62 17.06 -0.61
N ALA A 37 23.79 18.10 -0.51
CA ALA A 37 23.95 19.35 -1.26
C ALA A 37 24.95 20.35 -0.62
N ILE A 38 25.62 20.00 0.48
CA ILE A 38 26.59 20.89 1.15
C ILE A 38 27.96 20.19 1.28
N GLY A 39 28.69 20.16 0.16
CA GLY A 39 30.06 20.69 0.12
C GLY A 39 31.25 19.89 0.68
N THR A 40 31.12 18.66 1.19
CA THR A 40 32.31 17.85 1.52
C THR A 40 32.14 16.37 1.16
N PRO A 41 32.96 15.81 0.25
CA PRO A 41 32.94 14.38 -0.04
C PRO A 41 33.49 13.61 1.17
N PRO A 42 32.73 12.66 1.76
CA PRO A 42 33.30 11.78 2.78
C PRO A 42 34.32 10.85 2.10
N ALA A 43 35.52 10.84 2.67
CA ALA A 43 36.62 9.97 2.28
C ALA A 43 36.17 8.50 2.26
N GLU A 44 36.40 7.85 1.12
CA GLU A 44 36.55 6.41 0.91
C GLU A 44 35.73 5.50 1.82
N PHE A 45 34.40 5.51 1.70
CA PHE A 45 33.65 4.32 2.04
C PHE A 45 33.87 3.28 0.93
N PRO A 46 34.31 2.05 1.25
CA PRO A 46 34.51 1.02 0.24
C PRO A 46 33.18 0.79 -0.48
N VAL A 47 33.16 0.93 -1.81
CA VAL A 47 32.00 0.68 -2.68
C VAL A 47 31.29 -0.64 -2.31
N LEU A 48 32.07 -1.64 -1.90
CA LEU A 48 31.59 -2.93 -1.41
C LEU A 48 30.65 -2.81 -0.19
N VAL A 49 30.92 -1.94 0.78
CA VAL A 49 30.09 -1.73 1.98
C VAL A 49 28.76 -1.09 1.61
N THR A 50 28.76 -0.15 0.67
CA THR A 50 27.53 0.50 0.17
C THR A 50 26.66 -0.49 -0.61
N VAL A 51 27.26 -1.30 -1.49
CA VAL A 51 26.55 -2.31 -2.28
C VAL A 51 26.00 -3.44 -1.40
N VAL A 52 26.80 -3.95 -0.46
CA VAL A 52 26.35 -4.98 0.49
C VAL A 52 25.27 -4.43 1.41
N GLY A 53 25.42 -3.19 1.91
CA GLY A 53 24.40 -2.52 2.72
C GLY A 53 23.08 -2.34 1.98
N ALA A 54 23.12 -1.92 0.71
CA ALA A 54 21.96 -1.81 -0.15
C ALA A 54 21.31 -3.18 -0.40
N ALA A 55 22.09 -4.21 -0.75
CA ALA A 55 21.58 -5.56 -0.98
C ALA A 55 20.91 -6.15 0.27
N VAL A 56 21.52 -5.97 1.45
CA VAL A 56 20.94 -6.40 2.74
C VAL A 56 19.65 -5.62 3.03
N GLY A 57 19.63 -4.32 2.77
CA GLY A 57 18.44 -3.48 2.92
C GLY A 57 17.28 -3.94 2.03
N VAL A 58 17.55 -4.22 0.76
CA VAL A 58 16.57 -4.72 -0.21
C VAL A 58 16.06 -6.10 0.20
N PHE A 59 16.96 -7.00 0.57
CA PHE A 59 16.59 -8.33 1.03
C PHE A 59 15.73 -8.28 2.30
N ALA A 60 16.08 -7.42 3.26
CA ALA A 60 15.28 -7.20 4.47
C ALA A 60 13.88 -6.65 4.16
N ILE A 61 13.78 -5.72 3.21
CA ILE A 61 12.49 -5.17 2.74
C ILE A 61 11.65 -6.24 2.07
N VAL A 62 12.22 -7.05 1.18
CA VAL A 62 11.51 -8.15 0.51
C VAL A 62 11.04 -9.18 1.53
N LEU A 63 11.87 -9.54 2.51
CA LEU A 63 11.49 -10.43 3.60
C LEU A 63 10.39 -9.84 4.48
N LEU A 64 10.43 -8.54 4.78
CA LEU A 64 9.37 -7.84 5.53
C LEU A 64 8.06 -7.80 4.76
N ALA A 65 8.09 -7.51 3.46
CA ALA A 65 6.91 -7.52 2.60
C ALA A 65 6.32 -8.95 2.51
N PHE A 66 7.17 -9.96 2.30
CA PHE A 66 6.76 -11.35 2.29
C PHE A 66 6.19 -11.78 3.65
N ALA A 67 6.84 -11.43 4.75
CA ALA A 67 6.37 -11.72 6.11
C ALA A 67 5.04 -11.02 6.41
N ALA A 68 4.84 -9.77 5.95
CA ALA A 68 3.58 -9.06 6.11
C ALA A 68 2.45 -9.71 5.30
N VAL A 69 2.73 -10.13 4.07
CA VAL A 69 1.78 -10.89 3.23
C VAL A 69 1.45 -12.23 3.89
N MET A 70 2.45 -13.01 4.29
CA MET A 70 2.27 -14.31 4.93
C MET A 70 1.57 -14.19 6.28
N THR A 71 1.85 -13.14 7.05
CA THR A 71 1.17 -12.84 8.32
C THR A 71 -0.28 -12.42 8.05
N GLY A 72 -0.53 -11.63 7.01
CA GLY A 72 -1.88 -11.31 6.54
C GLY A 72 -2.67 -12.57 6.18
N PHE A 73 -2.06 -13.48 5.41
CA PHE A 73 -2.65 -14.78 5.09
C PHE A 73 -2.86 -15.66 6.32
N ALA A 74 -1.92 -15.70 7.26
CA ALA A 74 -2.03 -16.49 8.49
C ALA A 74 -3.11 -15.95 9.43
N ILE A 75 -3.24 -14.62 9.56
CA ILE A 75 -4.32 -13.99 10.33
C ILE A 75 -5.67 -14.29 9.66
N LEU A 76 -5.75 -14.20 8.33
CA LEU A 76 -6.96 -14.57 7.58
C LEU A 76 -7.33 -16.05 7.75
N ALA A 77 -6.35 -16.95 7.70
CA ALA A 77 -6.56 -18.39 7.90
C ALA A 77 -6.94 -18.74 9.35
N ALA A 78 -6.33 -18.08 10.34
CA ALA A 78 -6.68 -18.24 11.75
C ALA A 78 -8.08 -17.68 12.06
N TRP A 79 -8.45 -16.58 11.39
CA TRP A 79 -9.78 -16.01 11.52
C TRP A 79 -10.85 -16.90 10.86
N SER A 80 -10.56 -17.47 9.68
CA SER A 80 -11.50 -18.38 9.01
C SER A 80 -11.74 -19.66 9.82
N THR A 81 -10.68 -20.29 10.35
CA THR A 81 -10.79 -21.48 11.22
C THR A 81 -11.53 -21.17 12.52
N ARG A 82 -11.24 -20.05 13.19
CA ARG A 82 -12.02 -19.63 14.37
C ARG A 82 -13.49 -19.40 14.05
N SER A 83 -13.79 -18.84 12.87
CA SER A 83 -15.17 -18.64 12.45
C SER A 83 -15.92 -19.95 12.18
N GLN A 84 -15.23 -20.99 11.74
CA GLN A 84 -15.79 -22.33 11.55
C GLN A 84 -16.04 -23.03 12.89
N LEU A 85 -15.05 -23.02 13.79
CA LEU A 85 -15.18 -23.62 15.12
C LEU A 85 -16.29 -22.94 15.95
N ALA A 86 -16.44 -21.62 15.84
CA ALA A 86 -17.54 -20.92 16.48
C ALA A 86 -18.90 -21.38 15.93
N ARG A 87 -19.02 -21.63 14.61
CA ARG A 87 -20.28 -22.13 14.01
C ARG A 87 -20.61 -23.54 14.48
N GLU A 88 -19.61 -24.41 14.61
CA GLU A 88 -19.79 -25.79 15.11
C GLU A 88 -20.20 -25.78 16.60
N ALA A 89 -19.52 -25.00 17.44
CA ALA A 89 -19.87 -24.86 18.86
C ALA A 89 -21.27 -24.26 19.08
N THR A 90 -21.71 -23.37 18.18
CA THR A 90 -23.08 -22.82 18.23
C THR A 90 -24.11 -23.81 17.69
N ALA A 91 -23.74 -24.73 16.79
CA ALA A 91 -24.64 -25.76 16.28
C ALA A 91 -24.98 -26.82 17.34
N GLU A 92 -24.08 -27.07 18.29
CA GLU A 92 -24.26 -28.06 19.37
C GLU A 92 -25.07 -27.52 20.56
N THR A 93 -25.30 -26.20 20.67
CA THR A 93 -25.96 -25.56 21.83
C THR A 93 -27.37 -25.01 21.55
N VAL A 94 -27.95 -25.28 20.37
CA VAL A 94 -29.29 -24.77 19.99
C VAL A 94 -30.36 -25.83 20.23
N GLU A 95 -30.75 -25.98 21.49
CA GLU A 95 -32.10 -26.51 21.82
C GLU A 95 -32.99 -25.50 22.57
N ASP A 96 -32.46 -24.42 23.17
CA ASP A 96 -33.35 -23.53 23.95
C ASP A 96 -32.91 -22.06 24.08
N ARG A 97 -33.04 -21.28 23.01
CA ARG A 97 -33.18 -19.83 23.18
C ARG A 97 -33.92 -19.17 22.02
N ARG A 98 -35.22 -18.96 22.23
CA ARG A 98 -36.12 -18.09 21.45
C ARG A 98 -35.77 -16.60 21.61
N TYR A 99 -34.52 -16.26 21.33
CA TYR A 99 -34.12 -14.91 20.96
C TYR A 99 -33.39 -15.04 19.64
N THR A 100 -34.16 -15.20 18.57
CA THR A 100 -33.73 -14.86 17.22
C THR A 100 -33.39 -13.36 17.23
N LEU A 101 -32.15 -13.04 17.63
CA LEU A 101 -31.49 -11.82 17.18
C LEU A 101 -31.58 -11.84 15.67
N ASP A 102 -32.47 -11.00 15.14
CA ASP A 102 -32.72 -10.79 13.73
C ASP A 102 -31.42 -10.90 12.92
N PRO A 103 -31.23 -11.98 12.15
CA PRO A 103 -30.00 -12.16 11.42
C PRO A 103 -29.91 -11.13 10.30
N SER A 104 -28.84 -10.33 10.36
CA SER A 104 -28.09 -9.74 9.25
C SER A 104 -28.51 -8.35 8.71
N ALA A 105 -28.00 -7.30 9.35
CA ALA A 105 -27.68 -6.04 8.67
C ALA A 105 -26.42 -6.13 7.78
N THR A 106 -26.02 -7.33 7.35
CA THR A 106 -24.88 -7.56 6.45
C THR A 106 -25.35 -8.41 5.28
N ALA A 107 -26.30 -7.89 4.50
CA ALA A 107 -26.56 -8.46 3.19
C ALA A 107 -25.21 -8.56 2.44
N PRO A 108 -24.86 -9.73 1.88
CA PRO A 108 -23.62 -9.88 1.13
C PRO A 108 -23.60 -8.83 0.03
N LEU A 109 -22.48 -8.11 -0.05
CA LEU A 109 -22.32 -7.02 -1.00
C LEU A 109 -22.64 -7.51 -2.41
N SER A 110 -23.33 -6.66 -3.18
CA SER A 110 -23.62 -6.99 -4.56
C SER A 110 -22.29 -7.27 -5.28
N ARG A 111 -22.27 -8.36 -6.05
CA ARG A 111 -21.09 -8.74 -6.84
C ARG A 111 -20.62 -7.57 -7.72
N ARG A 112 -21.56 -6.78 -8.24
CA ARG A 112 -21.29 -5.58 -9.04
C ARG A 112 -20.48 -4.55 -8.25
N THR A 113 -20.88 -4.20 -7.04
CA THR A 113 -20.15 -3.22 -6.20
C THR A 113 -18.71 -3.66 -5.94
N ARG A 114 -18.50 -4.94 -5.61
CA ARG A 114 -17.15 -5.47 -5.39
C ARG A 114 -16.30 -5.37 -6.66
N LEU A 115 -16.85 -5.80 -7.79
CA LEU A 115 -16.15 -5.73 -9.07
C LEU A 115 -15.80 -4.29 -9.45
N LEU A 116 -16.69 -3.33 -9.20
CA LEU A 116 -16.41 -1.91 -9.47
C LEU A 116 -15.28 -1.36 -8.59
N ILE A 117 -15.27 -1.69 -7.29
CA ILE A 117 -14.20 -1.27 -6.38
C ILE A 117 -12.87 -1.89 -6.82
N SER A 118 -12.85 -3.18 -7.12
CA SER A 118 -11.63 -3.89 -7.54
C SER A 118 -11.13 -3.41 -8.90
N ALA A 119 -12.03 -3.18 -9.86
CA ALA A 119 -11.67 -2.62 -11.16
C ALA A 119 -11.08 -1.21 -11.01
N GLY A 120 -11.69 -0.36 -10.17
CA GLY A 120 -11.16 0.97 -9.86
C GLY A 120 -9.76 0.92 -9.25
N ALA A 121 -9.50 -0.02 -8.33
CA ALA A 121 -8.19 -0.21 -7.73
C ALA A 121 -7.14 -0.70 -8.73
N VAL A 122 -7.50 -1.64 -9.63
CA VAL A 122 -6.61 -2.08 -10.71
C VAL A 122 -6.29 -0.94 -11.65
N LEU A 123 -7.29 -0.16 -12.09
CA LEU A 123 -7.08 0.99 -12.96
C LEU A 123 -6.17 2.04 -12.29
N ALA A 124 -6.39 2.32 -11.01
CA ALA A 124 -5.54 3.22 -10.24
C ALA A 124 -4.09 2.70 -10.16
N MET A 125 -3.90 1.40 -9.94
CA MET A 125 -2.55 0.81 -9.92
C MET A 125 -1.88 0.89 -11.30
N MET A 126 -2.61 0.59 -12.37
CA MET A 126 -2.09 0.71 -13.74
C MET A 126 -1.64 2.14 -14.02
N ALA A 127 -2.44 3.14 -13.61
CA ALA A 127 -2.05 4.54 -13.72
C ALA A 127 -0.78 4.85 -12.91
N VAL A 128 -0.68 4.37 -11.66
CA VAL A 128 0.52 4.55 -10.81
C VAL A 128 1.77 3.98 -11.48
N VAL A 129 1.73 2.74 -11.96
CA VAL A 129 2.92 2.12 -12.54
C VAL A 129 3.29 2.76 -13.88
N THR A 130 2.31 3.12 -14.72
CA THR A 130 2.56 3.83 -15.98
C THR A 130 3.18 5.21 -15.73
N ILE A 131 2.59 6.01 -14.83
CA ILE A 131 3.15 7.32 -14.45
C ILE A 131 4.54 7.14 -13.85
N GLY A 132 4.75 6.13 -13.01
CA GLY A 132 6.05 5.85 -12.40
C GLY A 132 7.14 5.53 -13.43
N ILE A 133 6.85 4.68 -14.42
CA ILE A 133 7.76 4.35 -15.53
C ILE A 133 8.07 5.59 -16.38
N LEU A 134 7.04 6.36 -16.76
CA LEU A 134 7.22 7.60 -17.53
C LEU A 134 8.03 8.63 -16.74
N ASN A 135 7.85 8.71 -15.42
CA ASN A 135 8.63 9.58 -14.57
C ASN A 135 10.10 9.16 -14.56
N ILE A 136 10.40 7.88 -14.40
CA ILE A 136 11.77 7.35 -14.34
C ILE A 136 12.51 7.56 -15.67
N TYR A 137 11.89 7.21 -16.80
CA TYR A 137 12.58 7.18 -18.10
C TYR A 137 12.35 8.40 -19.00
N ILE A 138 11.45 9.32 -18.67
CA ILE A 138 11.14 10.45 -19.55
C ILE A 138 11.16 11.75 -18.78
N TRP A 139 10.26 11.92 -17.82
CA TRP A 139 10.06 13.22 -17.20
C TRP A 139 11.20 13.62 -16.27
N ASN A 140 11.75 12.69 -15.49
CA ASN A 140 12.87 12.99 -14.60
C ASN A 140 14.18 13.29 -15.36
N PRO A 141 14.59 12.49 -16.39
CA PRO A 141 15.73 12.86 -17.24
C PRO A 141 15.61 14.26 -17.85
N LEU A 142 14.46 14.58 -18.47
CA LEU A 142 14.23 15.90 -19.07
C LEU A 142 14.24 17.05 -18.04
N ALA A 143 13.78 16.79 -16.81
CA ALA A 143 13.81 17.77 -15.73
C ALA A 143 15.24 18.00 -15.19
N LYS A 144 16.10 16.98 -15.24
CA LYS A 144 17.48 17.04 -14.74
C LYS A 144 18.46 17.68 -15.70
N ALA A 145 18.23 17.55 -17.00
CA ALA A 145 19.10 18.11 -18.05
C ALA A 145 18.30 19.07 -18.96
N PRO A 146 17.88 20.24 -18.45
CA PRO A 146 17.10 21.18 -19.22
C PRO A 146 17.88 21.68 -20.44
N GLY A 147 17.22 21.72 -21.60
CA GLY A 147 17.81 22.15 -22.86
C GLY A 147 18.37 21.03 -23.73
N LEU A 148 18.44 19.79 -23.23
CA LEU A 148 18.76 18.60 -24.02
C LEU A 148 17.49 17.83 -24.38
N THR A 149 17.53 17.18 -25.54
CA THR A 149 16.54 16.17 -25.94
C THR A 149 16.79 14.86 -25.20
N LEU A 150 15.77 13.99 -25.15
CA LEU A 150 15.88 12.70 -24.46
C LEU A 150 16.96 11.79 -25.09
N ASP A 151 17.12 11.85 -26.41
CA ASP A 151 18.14 11.07 -27.13
C ASP A 151 19.56 11.57 -26.81
N GLU A 152 19.76 12.89 -26.72
CA GLU A 152 21.04 13.48 -26.32
C GLU A 152 21.39 13.11 -24.87
N ILE A 153 20.39 13.09 -23.98
CA ILE A 153 20.58 12.67 -22.58
C ILE A 153 21.05 11.22 -22.53
N TYR A 154 20.36 10.30 -23.22
CA TYR A 154 20.74 8.89 -23.23
C TYR A 154 22.06 8.62 -23.95
N ALA A 155 22.38 9.37 -25.01
CA ALA A 155 23.68 9.30 -25.66
C ALA A 155 24.81 9.74 -24.72
N ALA A 156 24.61 10.82 -23.96
CA ALA A 156 25.57 11.28 -22.96
C ALA A 156 25.76 10.24 -21.83
N MET A 157 24.68 9.68 -21.29
CA MET A 157 24.76 8.62 -20.28
C MET A 157 25.46 7.36 -20.81
N THR A 158 25.21 7.00 -22.07
CA THR A 158 25.90 5.87 -22.72
C THR A 158 27.39 6.15 -22.87
N ALA A 159 27.76 7.36 -23.32
CA ALA A 159 29.15 7.78 -23.47
C ALA A 159 29.89 7.83 -22.11
N ALA A 160 29.18 8.13 -21.02
CA ALA A 160 29.70 8.10 -19.66
C ALA A 160 29.77 6.67 -19.06
N GLY A 161 29.14 5.68 -19.69
CA GLY A 161 29.05 4.31 -19.15
C GLY A 161 27.99 4.12 -18.06
N GLU A 162 27.11 5.12 -17.88
CA GLU A 162 26.07 5.14 -16.84
C GLU A 162 24.72 4.59 -17.32
N LEU A 163 24.53 4.43 -18.64
CA LEU A 163 23.32 3.79 -19.20
C LEU A 163 23.49 2.26 -19.27
N GLY A 164 23.13 1.58 -18.19
CA GLY A 164 23.10 0.11 -18.11
C GLY A 164 21.69 -0.48 -18.26
N PRO A 165 21.58 -1.80 -18.50
CA PRO A 165 20.29 -2.49 -18.39
C PRO A 165 19.77 -2.43 -16.95
N ASP A 166 18.71 -1.65 -16.74
CA ASP A 166 18.04 -1.52 -15.44
C ASP A 166 16.67 -2.21 -15.46
N PRO A 167 16.57 -3.47 -14.98
CA PRO A 167 15.31 -4.20 -14.95
C PRO A 167 14.41 -3.79 -13.78
N LEU A 168 14.91 -3.02 -12.79
CA LEU A 168 14.19 -2.77 -11.54
C LEU A 168 12.87 -2.00 -11.74
N PRO A 169 12.80 -0.92 -12.55
CA PRO A 169 11.54 -0.25 -12.87
C PRO A 169 10.47 -1.20 -13.42
N TRP A 170 10.86 -2.10 -14.32
CA TRP A 170 9.95 -3.05 -14.95
C TRP A 170 9.50 -4.15 -13.98
N ILE A 171 10.42 -4.70 -13.18
CA ILE A 171 10.09 -5.66 -12.14
C ILE A 171 9.08 -5.04 -11.16
N TRP A 172 9.33 -3.79 -10.71
CA TRP A 172 8.42 -3.06 -9.84
C TRP A 172 7.03 -2.89 -10.48
N ALA A 173 6.97 -2.42 -11.73
CA ALA A 173 5.70 -2.17 -12.43
C ALA A 173 4.89 -3.46 -12.61
N ILE A 174 5.53 -4.54 -13.07
CA ILE A 174 4.89 -5.84 -13.29
C ILE A 174 4.42 -6.43 -11.97
N PHE A 175 5.27 -6.42 -10.95
CA PHE A 175 4.95 -6.96 -9.63
C PHE A 175 3.70 -6.29 -9.05
N TRP A 176 3.63 -4.96 -9.02
CA TRP A 176 2.50 -4.25 -8.43
C TRP A 176 1.22 -4.35 -9.26
N ALA A 177 1.33 -4.40 -10.59
CA ALA A 177 0.20 -4.70 -11.46
C ALA A 177 -0.39 -6.10 -11.17
N LEU A 178 0.47 -7.12 -11.02
CA LEU A 178 0.05 -8.48 -10.68
C LEU A 178 -0.56 -8.56 -9.28
N VAL A 179 -0.02 -7.85 -8.29
CA VAL A 179 -0.61 -7.77 -6.94
C VAL A 179 -2.03 -7.20 -6.99
N ALA A 180 -2.24 -6.11 -7.73
CA ALA A 180 -3.57 -5.51 -7.88
C ALA A 180 -4.55 -6.45 -8.60
N LEU A 181 -4.12 -7.12 -9.68
CA LEU A 181 -4.93 -8.10 -10.40
C LEU A 181 -5.26 -9.32 -9.53
N ALA A 182 -4.30 -9.84 -8.77
CA ALA A 182 -4.50 -10.95 -7.87
C ALA A 182 -5.53 -10.61 -6.78
N PHE A 183 -5.42 -9.43 -6.17
CA PHE A 183 -6.40 -8.98 -5.17
C PHE A 183 -7.80 -8.76 -5.78
N ALA A 184 -7.88 -8.22 -6.98
CA ALA A 184 -9.14 -8.09 -7.72
C ALA A 184 -9.76 -9.46 -8.03
N GLY A 185 -8.95 -10.44 -8.45
CA GLY A 185 -9.36 -11.81 -8.68
C GLY A 185 -9.88 -12.48 -7.41
N LEU A 186 -9.14 -12.37 -6.29
CA LEU A 186 -9.55 -12.90 -5.00
C LEU A 186 -10.90 -12.34 -4.55
N THR A 187 -11.10 -11.03 -4.65
CA THR A 187 -12.34 -10.37 -4.23
C THR A 187 -13.54 -10.64 -5.15
N ALA A 188 -13.29 -11.15 -6.37
CA ALA A 188 -14.34 -11.64 -7.27
C ALA A 188 -14.82 -13.06 -6.90
N LEU A 189 -14.04 -13.85 -6.17
CA LEU A 189 -14.38 -15.22 -5.77
C LEU A 189 -15.46 -15.23 -4.66
N PRO A 190 -16.52 -16.05 -4.77
CA PRO A 190 -17.61 -16.12 -3.78
C PRO A 190 -17.13 -16.41 -2.35
N THR A 191 -16.12 -17.27 -2.20
CA THR A 191 -15.56 -17.67 -0.90
C THR A 191 -14.94 -16.49 -0.16
N PHE A 192 -14.21 -15.64 -0.88
CA PHE A 192 -13.53 -14.47 -0.30
C PHE A 192 -14.46 -13.27 -0.14
N ALA A 193 -15.44 -13.18 -1.06
CA ALA A 193 -16.48 -12.18 -1.10
C ALA A 193 -17.35 -12.07 0.17
N ASN A 194 -17.44 -13.15 0.94
CA ASN A 194 -18.20 -13.20 2.20
C ASN A 194 -17.33 -12.88 3.43
N ILE A 195 -16.00 -12.83 3.26
CA ILE A 195 -15.03 -12.59 4.34
C ILE A 195 -14.72 -11.10 4.45
N ILE A 196 -14.51 -10.43 3.32
CA ILE A 196 -14.07 -9.03 3.29
C ILE A 196 -15.26 -8.07 3.10
N THR A 197 -15.33 -7.07 3.99
CA THR A 197 -16.28 -5.94 3.88
C THR A 197 -15.79 -4.89 2.87
N ILE A 198 -16.67 -4.03 2.32
CA ILE A 198 -16.27 -2.88 1.45
C ILE A 198 -15.13 -2.11 2.09
N ARG A 199 -15.30 -1.78 3.38
CA ARG A 199 -14.32 -1.02 4.14
C ARG A 199 -12.98 -1.73 4.18
N GLY A 200 -12.98 -3.05 4.38
CA GLY A 200 -11.76 -3.87 4.29
C GLY A 200 -11.12 -3.83 2.90
N MET A 201 -11.91 -3.95 1.83
CA MET A 201 -11.39 -3.84 0.45
C MET A 201 -10.73 -2.49 0.20
N LEU A 202 -11.37 -1.39 0.61
CA LEU A 202 -10.84 -0.04 0.44
C LEU A 202 -9.53 0.16 1.21
N ILE A 203 -9.47 -0.29 2.47
CA ILE A 203 -8.24 -0.22 3.28
C ILE A 203 -7.10 -0.97 2.56
N ILE A 204 -7.33 -2.22 2.15
CA ILE A 204 -6.30 -3.03 1.51
C ILE A 204 -5.84 -2.40 0.19
N ASN A 205 -6.77 -1.92 -0.65
CA ASN A 205 -6.44 -1.25 -1.90
C ASN A 205 -5.59 0.00 -1.68
N PHE A 206 -5.95 0.84 -0.71
CA PHE A 206 -5.18 2.04 -0.39
C PHE A 206 -3.79 1.71 0.19
N VAL A 207 -3.68 0.66 0.99
CA VAL A 207 -2.37 0.18 1.47
C VAL A 207 -1.52 -0.30 0.30
N ILE A 208 -2.07 -1.13 -0.60
CA ILE A 208 -1.36 -1.63 -1.78
C ILE A 208 -0.87 -0.46 -2.65
N LEU A 209 -1.73 0.52 -2.95
CA LEU A 209 -1.36 1.71 -3.72
C LEU A 209 -0.27 2.54 -3.02
N SER A 210 -0.42 2.79 -1.73
CA SER A 210 0.54 3.56 -0.95
C SER A 210 1.92 2.90 -0.93
N VAL A 211 1.95 1.58 -0.70
CA VAL A 211 3.21 0.82 -0.67
C VAL A 211 3.86 0.75 -2.05
N ALA A 212 3.07 0.54 -3.12
CA ALA A 212 3.60 0.56 -4.49
C ALA A 212 4.25 1.90 -4.84
N ILE A 213 3.58 3.01 -4.53
CA ILE A 213 4.10 4.36 -4.70
C ILE A 213 5.34 4.59 -3.84
N PHE A 214 5.34 4.13 -2.59
CA PHE A 214 6.53 4.23 -1.75
C PHE A 214 7.72 3.51 -2.39
N PHE A 215 7.54 2.34 -3.00
CA PHE A 215 8.65 1.64 -3.66
C PHE A 215 9.04 2.20 -5.03
N HIS A 216 8.37 3.23 -5.54
CA HIS A 216 8.72 3.89 -6.81
C HIS A 216 10.11 4.54 -6.75
N TRP A 217 10.48 5.19 -5.65
CA TRP A 217 11.82 5.81 -5.51
C TRP A 217 12.93 4.76 -5.62
N PHE A 218 12.71 3.59 -5.04
CA PHE A 218 13.67 2.48 -5.08
C PHE A 218 13.78 1.92 -6.51
N ALA A 219 12.65 1.81 -7.21
CA ALA A 219 12.64 1.35 -8.59
C ALA A 219 13.42 2.28 -9.53
N GLY A 220 13.33 3.60 -9.33
CA GLY A 220 14.04 4.60 -10.14
C GLY A 220 15.48 4.91 -9.70
N PHE A 221 15.97 4.25 -8.65
CA PHE A 221 17.22 4.66 -8.00
C PHE A 221 18.44 4.58 -8.92
N SER A 222 18.60 3.48 -9.66
CA SER A 222 19.75 3.29 -10.57
C SER A 222 19.78 4.35 -11.67
N MET A 223 18.63 4.60 -12.31
CA MET A 223 18.49 5.63 -13.32
C MET A 223 18.77 7.04 -12.76
N GLY A 224 18.31 7.33 -11.53
CA GLY A 224 18.59 8.59 -10.85
C GLY A 224 20.08 8.82 -10.58
N MET A 225 20.80 7.79 -10.13
CA MET A 225 22.26 7.85 -9.92
C MET A 225 23.01 8.02 -11.23
N GLY A 226 22.67 7.29 -12.29
CA GLY A 226 23.35 7.46 -13.58
C GLY A 226 23.19 8.87 -14.16
N LEU A 227 22.02 9.50 -13.97
CA LEU A 227 21.82 10.92 -14.32
C LEU A 227 22.65 11.85 -13.45
N ALA A 228 22.72 11.57 -12.15
CA ALA A 228 23.51 12.35 -11.19
C ALA A 228 24.99 12.38 -11.59
N ASP A 229 25.54 11.21 -11.90
CA ASP A 229 26.95 11.03 -12.23
C ASP A 229 27.28 11.59 -13.63
N THR A 230 26.36 11.48 -14.60
CA THR A 230 26.55 12.02 -15.96
C THR A 230 26.51 13.55 -16.00
N PHE A 231 25.57 14.18 -15.26
CA PHE A 231 25.31 15.62 -15.37
C PHE A 231 25.72 16.42 -14.13
N PHE A 232 26.38 15.80 -13.14
CA PHE A 232 26.76 16.41 -11.86
C PHE A 232 25.57 17.04 -11.12
N VAL A 233 24.43 16.35 -11.14
CA VAL A 233 23.18 16.76 -10.48
C VAL A 233 22.86 15.84 -9.30
N SER A 234 21.87 16.17 -8.48
CA SER A 234 21.38 15.25 -7.45
C SER A 234 20.65 14.05 -8.07
N GLY A 235 20.81 12.85 -7.50
CA GLY A 235 20.05 11.64 -7.90
C GLY A 235 18.60 11.59 -7.41
N ALA A 236 18.16 12.55 -6.60
CA ALA A 236 16.77 12.66 -6.18
C ALA A 236 15.83 13.01 -7.35
N ASP A 237 14.55 12.70 -7.23
CA ASP A 237 13.56 13.05 -8.26
C ASP A 237 13.44 14.57 -8.42
N ALA A 238 13.39 15.06 -9.67
CA ALA A 238 13.18 16.47 -10.00
C ALA A 238 11.85 16.72 -10.73
N ALA A 239 11.18 15.68 -11.23
CA ALA A 239 9.98 15.85 -12.02
C ALA A 239 8.73 16.04 -11.13
N GLY A 240 7.85 16.94 -11.55
CA GLY A 240 6.58 17.22 -10.85
C GLY A 240 5.70 15.97 -10.61
N PRO A 241 5.53 15.06 -11.59
CA PRO A 241 4.76 13.83 -11.40
C PRO A 241 5.26 12.94 -10.26
N GLY A 242 6.56 12.83 -10.04
CA GLY A 242 7.13 12.07 -8.92
C GLY A 242 6.78 12.63 -7.54
N MET A 243 6.82 13.96 -7.41
CA MET A 243 6.32 14.64 -6.20
C MET A 243 4.82 14.39 -5.99
N LEU A 244 4.02 14.50 -7.05
CA LEU A 244 2.58 14.24 -6.98
C LEU A 244 2.27 12.78 -6.60
N LEU A 245 3.01 11.81 -7.15
CA LEU A 245 2.91 10.41 -6.75
C LEU A 245 3.21 10.26 -5.27
N SER A 246 4.31 10.84 -4.78
CA SER A 246 4.69 10.77 -3.36
C SER A 246 3.60 11.31 -2.43
N ILE A 247 3.01 12.46 -2.77
CA ILE A 247 1.87 13.04 -2.04
C ILE A 247 0.67 12.09 -2.08
N ALA A 248 0.32 11.55 -3.26
CA ALA A 248 -0.79 10.61 -3.40
C ALA A 248 -0.58 9.34 -2.55
N GLY A 249 0.64 8.79 -2.52
CA GLY A 249 1.00 7.64 -1.69
C GLY A 249 0.77 7.89 -0.19
N GLN A 250 1.15 9.07 0.30
CA GLN A 250 0.89 9.48 1.68
C GLN A 250 -0.61 9.65 1.96
N LEU A 251 -1.35 10.28 1.04
CA LEU A 251 -2.80 10.44 1.17
C LEU A 251 -3.53 9.09 1.21
N PHE A 252 -3.09 8.10 0.42
CA PHE A 252 -3.65 6.75 0.49
C PHE A 252 -3.35 6.07 1.82
N ALA A 253 -2.14 6.21 2.38
CA ALA A 253 -1.83 5.69 3.71
C ALA A 253 -2.71 6.33 4.79
N VAL A 254 -2.88 7.66 4.74
CA VAL A 254 -3.74 8.41 5.65
C VAL A 254 -5.19 7.95 5.53
N ALA A 255 -5.71 7.81 4.30
CA ALA A 255 -7.07 7.33 4.05
C ALA A 255 -7.28 5.90 4.57
N ALA A 256 -6.30 5.00 4.36
CA ALA A 256 -6.34 3.64 4.90
C ALA A 256 -6.36 3.65 6.43
N LEU A 257 -5.56 4.52 7.08
CA LEU A 257 -5.52 4.65 8.53
C LEU A 257 -6.85 5.18 9.09
N PHE A 258 -7.39 6.27 8.52
CA PHE A 258 -8.69 6.80 8.93
C PHE A 258 -9.81 5.77 8.76
N LEU A 259 -9.82 5.07 7.61
CA LEU A 259 -10.74 3.96 7.39
C LEU A 259 -10.47 2.79 8.33
N ALA A 260 -9.27 2.56 8.83
CA ALA A 260 -9.04 1.49 9.80
C ALA A 260 -9.60 1.86 11.18
N ILE A 261 -9.43 3.11 11.64
CA ILE A 261 -9.81 3.54 13.00
C ILE A 261 -11.26 4.03 13.14
N ALA A 262 -11.92 4.44 12.05
CA ALA A 262 -13.26 5.03 12.12
C ALA A 262 -14.26 4.12 12.87
N PRO A 263 -15.10 4.63 13.78
CA PRO A 263 -16.10 3.79 14.45
C PRO A 263 -17.01 3.10 13.43
N LYS A 264 -17.27 1.80 13.61
CA LYS A 264 -18.36 1.16 12.87
C LYS A 264 -19.65 1.79 13.39
N ARG A 265 -20.49 2.36 12.53
CA ARG A 265 -21.84 2.80 12.91
C ARG A 265 -22.60 1.57 13.39
N THR A 266 -22.67 1.38 14.70
CA THR A 266 -23.58 0.41 15.30
C THR A 266 -24.95 1.06 15.32
N ASN A 267 -26.00 0.32 14.96
CA ASN A 267 -27.39 0.78 15.06
C ASN A 267 -27.86 0.97 16.53
N ALA A 268 -26.93 1.15 17.47
CA ALA A 268 -27.15 1.24 18.91
C ALA A 268 -27.97 2.47 19.35
N GLY A 269 -28.36 3.34 18.41
CA GLY A 269 -29.26 4.47 18.64
C GLY A 269 -30.69 4.29 18.10
N ARG A 270 -31.04 3.14 17.49
CA ARG A 270 -32.46 2.84 17.24
C ARG A 270 -33.09 2.48 18.58
N LEU A 271 -33.80 3.43 19.17
CA LEU A 271 -34.60 3.21 20.38
C LEU A 271 -35.57 2.04 20.13
N PRO A 272 -35.73 1.10 21.08
CA PRO A 272 -36.62 -0.06 20.96
C PRO A 272 -38.10 0.27 20.70
N GLU A 273 -38.50 1.53 20.84
CA GLU A 273 -39.90 1.95 20.88
C GLU A 273 -40.63 1.92 19.52
N GLN A 274 -39.94 1.71 18.39
CA GLN A 274 -40.62 1.67 17.07
C GLN A 274 -41.04 0.28 16.58
N THR A 275 -40.75 -0.80 17.31
CA THR A 275 -41.15 -2.17 16.91
C THR A 275 -42.48 -2.65 17.47
N THR A 276 -43.07 -1.96 18.46
CA THR A 276 -44.43 -2.25 18.93
C THR A 276 -45.45 -1.47 18.11
N ARG A 277 -45.57 -1.82 16.83
CA ARG A 277 -46.83 -1.54 16.11
C ARG A 277 -47.85 -2.53 16.63
N VAL A 278 -48.62 -2.12 17.63
CA VAL A 278 -49.77 -2.87 18.14
C VAL A 278 -50.71 -3.08 16.95
N VAL A 279 -50.80 -4.32 16.49
CA VAL A 279 -51.85 -4.73 15.54
C VAL A 279 -53.14 -4.73 16.35
N THR A 280 -53.87 -3.61 16.32
CA THR A 280 -55.26 -3.58 16.78
C THR A 280 -56.11 -4.25 15.71
N ASN A 281 -56.75 -5.36 16.09
CA ASN A 281 -57.80 -6.03 15.32
C ASN A 281 -59.03 -5.15 15.16
#